data_AF-A0A812RRX6-F1
#
_entry.id   AF-A0A812RRX6-F1
#
_cell.length_a   1.000
_cell.length_b   1.000
_cell.length_c   1.000
_cell.angle_alpha   90.00
_cell.angle_beta   90.00
_cell.angle_gamma   90.00
#
_symmetry.space_group_name_H-M   'P 1'
#
loop_
_entity.id
_entity.type
_entity.pdbx_description
1 polymer ?
#
loop_
_entity_poly.entity_id
_entity_poly.type
_entity_poly.pdbx_seq_one_letter_code
_entity_poly.pdbx_strand_id
1 'polypeptide(L)'
;MAMSPQKKLPMCTLPEAEQRSFEALLDDVMTGMLAAPLDLGRFSAHGRALIARSKVCQMISKVMAQPNKHRQNIIADLMKDSEEGKGFTEEEISDTVFTLLIAGKLTTADALPCLLVQLFKHTSWIQRVAAENLEMKSPEEDSVTLRVVKESLRLKPPAGAIRRVNRQK
;
A
#
# COMPACT_ATOMS: atom_id res chain seq x y z
N MET A 1 -15.89 -11.82 -34.71
CA MET A 1 -14.57 -11.59 -34.08
C MET A 1 -14.82 -11.59 -32.57
N ALA A 2 -14.67 -12.76 -31.94
CA ALA A 2 -15.07 -12.98 -30.55
C ALA A 2 -14.05 -12.33 -29.61
N MET A 3 -14.51 -11.47 -28.71
CA MET A 3 -13.69 -10.90 -27.65
C MET A 3 -13.16 -12.03 -26.78
N SER A 4 -11.83 -12.14 -26.66
CA SER A 4 -11.20 -13.04 -25.70
C SER A 4 -11.74 -12.77 -24.29
N PRO A 5 -12.00 -13.81 -23.49
CA PRO A 5 -12.43 -13.63 -22.11
C PRO A 5 -11.31 -12.91 -21.35
N GLN A 6 -11.64 -11.74 -20.79
CA GLN A 6 -10.75 -11.04 -19.87
C GLN A 6 -10.32 -12.01 -18.77
N LYS A 7 -9.04 -12.36 -18.76
CA LYS A 7 -8.40 -13.08 -17.67
C LYS A 7 -8.56 -12.20 -16.43
N LYS A 8 -9.50 -12.55 -15.54
CA LYS A 8 -9.70 -11.85 -14.27
C LYS A 8 -8.32 -11.75 -13.59
N LEU A 9 -7.84 -10.53 -13.41
CA LEU A 9 -6.62 -10.31 -12.63
C LEU A 9 -6.86 -10.92 -11.24
N PRO A 10 -5.94 -11.73 -10.71
CA PRO A 10 -6.07 -12.33 -9.38
C PRO A 10 -5.81 -11.26 -8.32
N MET A 11 -6.71 -10.29 -8.20
CA MET A 11 -6.72 -9.29 -7.14
C MET A 11 -7.33 -9.95 -5.89
N CYS A 12 -6.47 -10.58 -5.09
CA CYS A 12 -6.74 -11.14 -3.76
C CYS A 12 -7.57 -12.46 -3.73
N THR A 13 -6.95 -13.56 -3.31
CA THR A 13 -7.58 -14.89 -3.18
C THR A 13 -8.26 -15.12 -1.83
N LEU A 14 -8.46 -14.07 -1.03
CA LEU A 14 -9.10 -14.18 0.29
C LEU A 14 -10.64 -14.16 0.15
N PRO A 15 -11.39 -14.92 0.96
CA PRO A 15 -12.84 -14.77 1.06
C PRO A 15 -13.24 -13.32 1.36
N GLU A 16 -14.34 -12.82 0.79
CA GLU A 16 -14.77 -11.41 0.96
C GLU A 16 -14.90 -10.98 2.44
N ALA A 17 -15.31 -11.90 3.31
CA ALA A 17 -15.41 -11.64 4.75
C ALA A 17 -14.05 -11.36 5.40
N GLU A 18 -13.00 -12.10 5.01
CA GLU A 18 -11.64 -11.90 5.50
C GLU A 18 -11.04 -10.59 4.97
N GLN A 19 -11.33 -10.23 3.72
CA GLN A 19 -10.92 -8.96 3.13
C GLN A 19 -11.51 -7.77 3.90
N ARG A 20 -12.83 -7.78 4.15
CA ARG A 20 -13.49 -6.73 4.95
C ARG A 20 -12.95 -6.64 6.36
N SER A 21 -12.68 -7.80 6.99
CA SER A 21 -12.10 -7.81 8.33
C SER A 21 -10.70 -7.21 8.33
N PHE A 22 -9.87 -7.51 7.33
CA PHE A 22 -8.53 -6.96 7.19
C PHE A 22 -8.57 -5.45 6.94
N GLU A 23 -9.47 -4.99 6.06
CA GLU A 23 -9.69 -3.57 5.77
C GLU A 23 -10.08 -2.79 7.02
N ALA A 24 -11.03 -3.30 7.82
CA ALA A 24 -11.45 -2.68 9.07
C ALA A 24 -10.31 -2.58 10.09
N LEU A 25 -9.45 -3.61 10.18
CA LEU A 25 -8.26 -3.57 11.04
C LEU A 25 -7.27 -2.50 10.58
N LEU A 26 -7.02 -2.40 9.27
CA LEU A 26 -6.16 -1.35 8.73
C LEU A 26 -6.74 0.04 9.02
N ASP A 27 -8.05 0.23 8.90
CA ASP A 27 -8.68 1.53 9.17
C ASP A 27 -8.58 1.93 10.66
N ASP A 28 -8.71 0.97 11.59
CA ASP A 28 -8.45 1.19 13.01
C ASP A 28 -7.00 1.59 13.27
N VAL A 29 -6.04 0.91 12.62
CA VAL A 29 -4.61 1.27 12.70
C VAL A 29 -4.37 2.69 12.19
N MET A 30 -4.91 3.03 11.02
CA MET A 30 -4.77 4.35 10.40
C MET A 30 -5.34 5.45 11.30
N THR A 31 -6.51 5.20 11.89
CA THR A 31 -7.17 6.14 12.80
C THR A 31 -6.35 6.38 14.06
N GLY A 32 -5.85 5.33 14.70
CA GLY A 32 -5.08 5.47 15.95
C GLY A 32 -3.65 5.99 15.75
N MET A 33 -3.07 5.86 14.55
CA MET A 33 -1.79 6.47 14.21
C MET A 33 -1.85 8.00 14.18
N LEU A 34 -3.00 8.57 13.82
CA LEU A 34 -3.23 10.03 13.81
C LEU A 34 -3.91 10.55 15.09
N ALA A 35 -4.28 9.65 16.00
CA ALA A 35 -4.95 10.00 17.25
C ALA A 35 -3.97 10.43 18.35
N ALA A 36 -4.50 11.02 19.43
CA ALA A 36 -3.73 11.26 20.64
C ALA A 36 -3.16 9.93 21.18
N PRO A 37 -1.88 9.89 21.61
CA PRO A 37 -1.20 8.67 22.05
C PRO A 37 -1.63 8.27 23.47
N LEU A 38 -2.92 8.04 23.67
CA LEU A 38 -3.53 7.64 24.93
C LEU A 38 -4.15 6.25 24.78
N ASP A 39 -3.59 5.25 25.47
CA ASP A 39 -4.11 3.89 25.46
C ASP A 39 -5.15 3.67 26.57
N LEU A 40 -6.43 3.68 26.18
CA LEU A 40 -7.56 3.23 27.01
C LEU A 40 -8.17 1.95 26.44
N GLY A 41 -7.34 1.09 25.85
CA GLY A 41 -7.76 -0.12 25.14
C GLY A 41 -8.78 0.20 24.06
N ARG A 42 -9.86 -0.60 23.99
CA ARG A 42 -10.93 -0.44 22.99
C ARG A 42 -11.64 0.92 23.03
N PHE A 43 -11.54 1.65 24.13
CA PHE A 43 -12.21 2.93 24.33
C PHE A 43 -11.44 4.13 23.76
N SER A 44 -10.19 3.93 23.33
CA SER A 44 -9.37 4.95 22.67
C SER A 44 -9.06 4.56 21.23
N ALA A 45 -8.90 5.54 20.34
CA ALA A 45 -8.45 5.28 18.97
C ALA A 45 -7.04 4.67 18.93
N HIS A 46 -6.13 5.16 19.77
CA HIS A 46 -4.77 4.62 19.87
C HIS A 46 -4.75 3.17 20.39
N GLY A 47 -5.49 2.86 21.47
CA GLY A 47 -5.61 1.50 21.97
C GLY A 47 -6.28 0.53 20.99
N ARG A 48 -7.31 0.97 20.24
CA ARG A 48 -7.86 0.17 19.12
C ARG A 48 -6.82 -0.11 18.05
N ALA A 49 -6.00 0.88 17.68
CA ALA A 49 -4.92 0.67 16.71
C ALA A 49 -3.86 -0.31 17.19
N LEU A 50 -3.50 -0.33 18.48
CA LEU A 50 -2.56 -1.31 19.03
C LEU A 50 -3.12 -2.73 18.93
N ILE A 51 -4.40 -2.91 19.29
CA ILE A 51 -5.10 -4.20 19.15
C ILE A 51 -5.17 -4.62 17.67
N ALA A 52 -5.53 -3.69 16.78
CA ALA A 52 -5.65 -3.95 15.36
C ALA A 52 -4.29 -4.30 14.72
N ARG A 53 -3.21 -3.59 15.08
CA ARG A 53 -1.84 -3.91 14.67
C ARG A 53 -1.46 -5.34 15.05
N SER A 54 -1.70 -5.72 16.30
CA SER A 54 -1.43 -7.09 16.77
C SER A 54 -2.14 -8.15 15.93
N LYS A 55 -3.43 -7.93 15.62
CA LYS A 55 -4.20 -8.83 14.75
C LYS A 55 -3.67 -8.87 13.32
N VAL A 56 -3.27 -7.74 12.75
CA VAL A 56 -2.66 -7.69 11.41
C VAL A 56 -1.34 -8.46 11.39
N CYS A 57 -0.46 -8.27 12.38
CA CYS A 57 0.80 -9.03 12.47
C CYS A 57 0.53 -10.55 12.59
N GLN A 58 -0.47 -10.97 13.37
CA GLN A 58 -0.88 -12.37 13.42
C GLN A 58 -1.37 -12.92 12.07
N MET A 59 -2.07 -12.11 11.27
CA MET A 59 -2.46 -12.50 9.92
C MET A 59 -1.25 -12.64 8.99
N ILE A 60 -0.26 -11.75 9.12
CA ILE A 60 1.00 -11.84 8.36
C ILE A 60 1.76 -13.11 8.73
N SER A 61 1.96 -13.40 10.01
CA SER A 61 2.57 -14.65 10.50
C SER A 61 1.85 -15.90 9.97
N LYS A 62 0.50 -15.89 9.94
CA LYS A 62 -0.28 -16.99 9.35
C LYS A 62 -0.01 -17.17 7.86
N VAL A 63 0.19 -16.08 7.11
CA VAL A 63 0.55 -16.15 5.69
C VAL A 63 1.97 -16.67 5.51
N MET A 64 2.91 -16.28 6.38
CA MET A 64 4.29 -16.77 6.38
C MET A 64 4.39 -18.27 6.65
N ALA A 65 3.55 -18.80 7.54
CA ALA A 65 3.52 -20.22 7.87
C ALA A 65 2.93 -21.11 6.76
N GLN A 66 2.27 -20.55 5.74
CA GLN A 66 1.68 -21.33 4.67
C GLN A 66 2.76 -21.81 3.68
N PRO A 67 2.78 -23.12 3.33
CA PRO A 67 3.75 -23.66 2.39
C PRO A 67 3.43 -23.20 0.96
N ASN A 68 3.93 -22.03 0.56
CA ASN A 68 3.66 -21.45 -0.76
C ASN A 68 4.97 -21.19 -1.53
N LYS A 69 5.56 -22.26 -2.07
CA LYS A 69 6.78 -22.26 -2.90
C LYS A 69 6.65 -21.53 -4.25
N HIS A 70 5.46 -21.06 -4.62
CA HIS A 70 5.16 -20.48 -5.95
C HIS A 70 4.56 -19.07 -5.92
N ARG A 71 4.43 -18.43 -4.75
CA ARG A 71 3.99 -17.04 -4.70
C ARG A 71 5.19 -16.10 -4.83
N GLN A 72 5.28 -15.39 -5.95
CA GLN A 72 6.10 -14.18 -6.03
C GLN A 72 5.40 -13.08 -5.23
N ASN A 73 5.84 -12.85 -3.99
CA ASN A 73 5.36 -11.75 -3.16
C ASN A 73 6.46 -11.28 -2.22
N ILE A 74 6.26 -10.10 -1.62
CA ILE A 74 7.23 -9.46 -0.74
C ILE A 74 7.58 -10.31 0.49
N ILE A 75 6.64 -11.11 1.02
CA ILE A 75 6.91 -12.00 2.16
C ILE A 75 7.91 -13.09 1.75
N ALA A 76 7.68 -13.73 0.60
CA ALA A 76 8.58 -14.75 0.07
C ALA A 76 9.97 -14.19 -0.25
N ASP A 77 10.05 -12.93 -0.69
CA ASP A 77 11.33 -12.25 -0.92
C ASP A 77 12.06 -11.90 0.39
N LEU A 78 11.35 -11.42 1.41
CA LEU A 78 11.92 -11.10 2.72
C LEU A 78 12.32 -12.33 3.54
N MET A 79 11.74 -13.50 3.26
CA MET A 79 12.10 -14.79 3.87
C MET A 79 13.37 -15.43 3.28
N LYS A 80 13.92 -14.89 2.20
CA LYS A 80 15.19 -15.38 1.63
C LYS A 80 16.35 -15.01 2.55
N ASP A 81 17.36 -15.87 2.59
CA ASP A 81 18.60 -15.57 3.31
C ASP A 81 19.32 -14.37 2.68
N SER A 82 19.94 -13.55 3.53
CA SER A 82 20.89 -12.53 3.08
C SER A 82 22.15 -13.20 2.52
N GLU A 83 22.83 -12.52 1.58
CA GLU A 83 24.15 -12.93 1.08
C GLU A 83 25.19 -13.10 2.19
N GLU A 84 25.01 -12.41 3.32
CA GLU A 84 25.86 -12.49 4.52
C GLU A 84 25.41 -13.58 5.52
N GLY A 85 24.42 -14.41 5.17
CA GLY A 85 23.96 -15.54 5.97
C GLY A 85 23.04 -15.19 7.16
N LYS A 86 22.57 -13.95 7.26
CA LYS A 86 21.55 -13.53 8.25
C LYS A 86 20.32 -12.97 7.54
N GLY A 87 19.28 -13.79 7.38
CA GLY A 87 17.95 -13.35 6.95
C GLY A 87 17.23 -12.55 8.04
N PHE A 88 16.09 -11.95 7.67
CA PHE A 88 15.22 -11.26 8.62
C PHE A 88 14.55 -12.24 9.59
N THR A 89 14.36 -11.82 10.83
CA THR A 89 13.51 -12.52 11.79
C THR A 89 12.02 -12.42 11.40
N GLU A 90 11.17 -13.31 11.91
CA GLU A 90 9.73 -13.25 11.64
C GLU A 90 9.12 -11.90 12.04
N GLU A 91 9.57 -11.34 13.17
CA GLU A 91 9.14 -10.03 13.68
C GLU A 91 9.54 -8.90 12.73
N GLU A 92 10.78 -8.90 12.23
CA GLU A 92 11.27 -7.92 11.26
C GLU A 92 10.51 -8.00 9.93
N ILE A 93 10.20 -9.20 9.46
CA ILE A 93 9.39 -9.41 8.25
C ILE A 93 7.98 -8.86 8.47
N SER A 94 7.34 -9.24 9.58
CA SER A 94 5.99 -8.78 9.91
C SER A 94 5.91 -7.25 10.02
N ASP A 95 6.87 -6.62 10.69
CA ASP A 95 6.94 -5.18 10.84
C ASP A 95 7.19 -4.48 9.49
N THR A 96 8.08 -5.01 8.66
CA THR A 96 8.35 -4.48 7.32
C THR A 96 7.11 -4.55 6.43
N VAL A 97 6.44 -5.70 6.40
CA VAL A 97 5.21 -5.90 5.60
C VAL A 97 4.10 -4.99 6.10
N PHE A 98 3.91 -4.89 7.42
CA PHE A 98 2.95 -3.97 8.02
C PHE A 98 3.24 -2.51 7.62
N THR A 99 4.49 -2.07 7.71
CA THR A 99 4.91 -0.72 7.31
C THR A 99 4.62 -0.45 5.84
N LEU A 100 4.94 -1.39 4.94
CA LEU A 100 4.66 -1.25 3.51
C LEU A 100 3.15 -1.16 3.21
N LEU A 101 2.34 -1.97 3.88
CA LEU A 101 0.88 -1.94 3.74
C LEU A 101 0.30 -0.58 4.13
N ILE A 102 0.73 -0.05 5.28
CA ILE A 102 0.27 1.24 5.79
C ILE A 102 0.74 2.39 4.90
N ALA A 103 2.02 2.39 4.52
CA ALA A 103 2.59 3.41 3.64
C ALA A 103 1.87 3.44 2.28
N GLY A 104 1.66 2.27 1.66
CA GLY A 104 1.00 2.15 0.38
C GLY A 104 -0.49 2.51 0.42
N LYS A 105 -1.23 2.02 1.43
CA LYS A 105 -2.67 2.27 1.54
C LYS A 105 -2.97 3.75 1.78
N LEU A 106 -2.34 4.38 2.78
CA LEU A 106 -2.62 5.78 3.11
C LEU A 106 -2.29 6.71 1.94
N THR A 107 -1.08 6.59 1.39
CA THR A 107 -0.60 7.54 0.38
C THR A 107 -1.34 7.38 -0.95
N THR A 108 -1.66 6.14 -1.35
CA THR A 108 -2.40 5.90 -2.60
C THR A 108 -3.86 6.33 -2.47
N ALA A 109 -4.49 6.05 -1.31
CA ALA A 109 -5.87 6.47 -1.05
C ALA A 109 -6.02 8.00 -1.02
N ASP A 110 -5.00 8.73 -0.55
CA ASP A 110 -4.99 10.19 -0.57
C ASP A 110 -4.63 10.77 -1.96
N ALA A 111 -3.74 10.11 -2.71
CA ALA A 111 -3.34 10.56 -4.05
C ALA A 111 -4.46 10.43 -5.10
N LEU A 112 -5.21 9.34 -5.07
CA LEU A 112 -6.21 9.01 -6.09
C LEU A 112 -7.30 10.09 -6.26
N PRO A 113 -7.98 10.55 -5.19
CA PRO A 113 -8.96 11.63 -5.29
C PRO A 113 -8.35 12.92 -5.85
N CYS A 114 -7.10 13.25 -5.45
CA CYS A 114 -6.43 14.43 -5.98
C CYS A 114 -6.23 14.32 -7.49
N LEU A 115 -5.73 13.17 -7.97
CA LEU A 115 -5.55 12.91 -9.40
C LEU A 115 -6.87 13.08 -10.16
N LEU A 116 -7.97 12.53 -9.65
CA LEU A 116 -9.29 12.65 -10.28
C LEU A 116 -9.76 14.10 -10.36
N VAL A 117 -9.55 14.88 -9.29
CA VAL A 117 -9.86 16.33 -9.28
C VAL A 117 -9.02 17.08 -10.31
N GLN A 118 -7.73 16.76 -10.45
CA GLN A 118 -6.87 17.41 -11.45
C GLN A 118 -7.31 17.07 -12.87
N LEU A 119 -7.63 15.80 -13.16
CA LEU A 119 -8.17 15.40 -14.46
C LEU A 119 -9.48 16.11 -14.80
N PHE A 120 -10.39 16.23 -13.83
CA PHE A 120 -11.66 16.91 -14.03
C PHE A 120 -11.49 18.41 -14.33
N LYS A 121 -10.52 19.07 -13.69
CA LYS A 121 -10.18 20.48 -13.96
C LYS A 121 -9.49 20.70 -15.31
N HIS A 122 -8.85 19.68 -15.85
CA HIS A 122 -8.05 19.75 -17.08
C HIS A 122 -8.51 18.71 -18.11
N THR A 123 -9.77 18.84 -18.56
CA THR A 123 -10.45 17.87 -19.43
C THR A 123 -9.72 17.56 -20.74
N SER A 124 -8.89 18.48 -21.25
CA SER A 124 -8.04 18.25 -22.43
C SER A 124 -7.03 17.11 -22.23
N TRP A 125 -6.64 16.81 -21.00
CA TRP A 125 -5.75 15.69 -20.67
C TRP A 125 -6.49 14.36 -20.60
N ILE A 126 -7.80 14.34 -20.32
CA ILE A 126 -8.59 13.10 -20.26
C ILE A 126 -8.54 12.37 -21.60
N GLN A 127 -8.72 13.08 -22.71
CA GLN A 127 -8.66 12.49 -24.05
C GLN A 127 -7.26 11.94 -24.37
N ARG A 128 -6.20 12.60 -23.91
CA ARG A 128 -4.82 12.16 -24.11
C ARG A 128 -4.49 10.91 -23.31
N VAL A 129 -4.96 10.84 -22.06
CA VAL A 129 -4.83 9.64 -21.21
C VAL A 129 -5.64 8.48 -21.80
N ALA A 130 -6.87 8.73 -22.27
CA ALA A 130 -7.71 7.69 -22.87
C ALA A 130 -7.15 7.15 -24.20
N ALA A 131 -6.42 7.98 -24.96
CA ALA A 131 -5.77 7.60 -26.21
C ALA A 131 -4.35 7.00 -26.00
N GLU A 132 -3.91 6.86 -24.75
CA GLU A 132 -2.57 6.36 -24.44
C GLU A 132 -2.42 4.88 -24.85
N ASN A 133 -1.35 4.57 -25.58
CA ASN A 133 -1.02 3.19 -25.92
C ASN A 133 -0.36 2.48 -24.73
N LEU A 134 -0.84 1.30 -24.35
CA LEU A 134 -0.24 0.51 -23.28
C LEU A 134 1.11 -0.13 -23.68
N GLU A 135 1.38 -0.26 -24.98
CA GLU A 135 2.66 -0.74 -25.49
C GLU A 135 3.63 0.43 -25.70
N MET A 136 4.49 0.67 -24.71
CA MET A 136 5.52 1.72 -24.74
C MET A 136 6.91 1.13 -24.63
N LYS A 137 7.89 1.72 -25.34
CA LYS A 137 9.31 1.38 -25.18
C LYS A 137 9.89 1.99 -23.91
N SER A 138 9.49 3.22 -23.58
CA SER A 138 9.94 3.94 -22.38
C SER A 138 8.75 4.56 -21.65
N PRO A 139 8.05 3.81 -20.76
CA PRO A 139 6.91 4.34 -20.02
C PRO A 139 7.22 5.61 -19.22
N GLU A 140 8.47 5.76 -18.76
CA GLU A 140 8.87 6.93 -17.96
C GLU A 140 8.85 8.25 -18.73
N GLU A 141 9.16 8.18 -20.03
CA GLU A 141 9.25 9.32 -20.93
C GLU A 141 7.94 9.48 -21.72
N ASP A 142 7.38 8.39 -22.22
CA ASP A 142 6.29 8.38 -23.19
C ASP A 142 4.89 8.46 -22.54
N SER A 143 4.76 8.05 -21.27
CA SER A 143 3.43 7.96 -20.65
C SER A 143 2.85 9.31 -20.26
N VAL A 144 1.74 9.65 -20.92
CA VAL A 144 0.84 10.75 -20.56
C VAL A 144 0.24 10.51 -19.17
N THR A 145 -0.20 9.30 -18.87
CA THR A 145 -0.76 8.93 -17.57
C THR A 145 0.27 9.17 -16.47
N LEU A 146 1.51 8.71 -16.66
CA LEU A 146 2.57 8.94 -15.68
C LEU A 146 2.89 10.42 -15.50
N ARG A 147 2.87 11.23 -16.57
CA ARG A 147 3.02 12.68 -16.47
C ARG A 147 1.92 13.30 -15.62
N VAL A 148 0.66 12.89 -15.81
CA VAL A 148 -0.47 13.36 -14.98
C VAL A 148 -0.31 12.93 -13.52
N VAL A 149 0.09 11.68 -13.25
CA VAL A 149 0.36 11.20 -11.89
C VAL A 149 1.47 12.03 -11.24
N LYS A 150 2.61 12.19 -11.92
CA LYS A 150 3.76 12.98 -11.43
C LYS A 150 3.37 14.43 -11.14
N GLU A 151 2.62 15.07 -12.04
CA GLU A 151 2.15 16.45 -11.82
C GLU A 151 1.15 16.55 -10.67
N SER A 152 0.25 15.57 -10.52
CA SER A 152 -0.69 15.53 -9.40
C SER A 152 0.05 15.42 -8.06
N LEU A 153 1.06 14.54 -7.98
CA LEU A 153 1.91 14.36 -6.80
C LEU A 153 2.80 15.58 -6.53
N ARG A 154 3.24 16.31 -7.56
CA ARG A 154 3.97 17.58 -7.43
C ARG A 154 3.10 18.67 -6.79
N LEU A 155 1.84 18.76 -7.20
CA LEU A 155 0.88 19.75 -6.69
C LEU A 155 0.37 19.42 -5.29
N LYS A 156 0.13 18.14 -5.01
CA LYS A 156 -0.40 17.66 -3.74
C LYS A 156 0.29 16.35 -3.33
N PRO A 157 1.48 16.42 -2.70
CA PRO A 157 2.15 15.22 -2.22
C PRO A 157 1.38 14.60 -1.04
N PRO A 158 1.06 13.29 -1.06
CA PRO A 158 0.39 12.62 0.05
C PRO A 158 1.22 12.62 1.34
N ALA A 159 2.55 12.59 1.21
CA ALA A 159 3.50 12.66 2.32
C ALA A 159 4.27 13.99 2.28
N GLY A 160 3.68 15.04 2.84
CA GLY A 160 4.21 16.41 2.76
C GLY A 160 5.34 16.76 3.74
N ALA A 161 5.63 15.90 4.73
CA ALA A 161 6.65 16.17 5.74
C ALA A 161 7.33 14.87 6.18
N ILE A 162 8.62 14.98 6.49
CA ILE A 162 9.42 13.88 7.02
C ILE A 162 10.11 14.35 8.30
N ARG A 163 9.88 13.63 9.40
CA ARG A 163 10.51 13.94 10.67
C ARG A 163 11.98 13.52 10.66
N ARG A 164 12.85 14.41 11.12
CA ARG A 164 14.27 14.18 11.38
C ARG A 164 14.61 14.67 12.79
N VAL A 165 15.58 14.04 13.43
CA VAL A 165 16.07 14.43 14.76
C VAL A 165 17.59 14.55 14.68
N ASN A 166 18.14 15.70 15.07
CA ASN A 166 19.58 15.88 15.17
C ASN A 166 20.08 15.10 16.41
N ARG A 167 21.11 14.26 16.22
CA ARG A 167 21.72 13.47 17.29
C ARG A 167 22.91 14.15 17.96
N GLN A 168 23.38 15.29 17.43
CA GLN A 168 24.45 16.07 18.07
C GLN A 168 23.86 16.91 19.21
N LYS A 169 24.41 16.73 20.41
CA LYS A 169 24.21 17.60 21.57
C LYS A 169 25.19 18.76 21.55
#